data_AF-A0A970I084-F1
#
_entry.id   AF-A0A970I084-F1
#
_cell.length_a   1.000
_cell.length_b   1.000
_cell.length_c   1.000
_cell.angle_alpha   90.00
_cell.angle_beta   90.00
_cell.angle_gamma   90.00
#
_symmetry.space_group_name_H-M   'P 1'
#
loop_
_entity.id
_entity.type
_entity.pdbx_description
1 polymer ?
#
loop_
_entity_poly.entity_id
_entity_poly.type
_entity_poly.pdbx_seq_one_letter_code
_entity_poly.pdbx_strand_id
1 'polypeptide(L)'
;MPHEDPFVLREGADGIGELCPACHKALAFGDMVIACPRCKTKHHEACWHERGCARLGCPHVAASVIERDRPRITDDDRAKEYIKPVPKWVPWTVGFLVFFLLIGVPVLRKYVFADPRPKLTVMIPSGTDEAVLNLVADRYAAFNTDIQVEVILGPPGDLYLQKLMIMIGARDAPDIFVLPYPEFANLAVQGAYHDLSEWVASNPESLRDLPQERLLRGQVQGVWYGVPHPGRPLYFGIYAASSMAERATELLDAIIAALPVDENVEDRFTPNQLPPTLYVVPGW
;
A
#
# COMPACT_ATOMS: atom_id res chain seq x y z
N MET A 1 3.06 0.65 73.52
CA MET A 1 2.71 -0.76 73.24
C MET A 1 2.74 -1.51 74.56
N PRO A 2 1.66 -2.19 74.99
CA PRO A 2 1.61 -2.79 76.31
C PRO A 2 2.55 -4.01 76.35
N HIS A 3 3.63 -3.90 77.12
CA HIS A 3 4.47 -5.02 77.54
C HIS A 3 3.88 -5.56 78.85
N GLU A 4 4.14 -6.83 79.17
CA GLU A 4 3.91 -7.31 80.52
C GLU A 4 4.93 -6.64 81.45
N ASP A 5 4.51 -6.23 82.63
CA ASP A 5 5.39 -5.54 83.59
C ASP A 5 6.56 -6.45 83.98
N PRO A 6 7.78 -5.91 84.15
CA PRO A 6 8.93 -6.69 84.59
C PRO A 6 8.63 -7.38 85.92
N PHE A 7 9.01 -8.64 86.03
CA PHE A 7 8.85 -9.40 87.27
C PHE A 7 10.15 -10.08 87.68
N VAL A 8 10.33 -10.24 88.99
CA VAL A 8 11.48 -10.92 89.58
C VAL A 8 11.21 -12.42 89.62
N LEU A 9 12.13 -13.24 89.09
CA LEU A 9 12.03 -14.70 89.18
C LEU A 9 12.19 -15.18 90.63
N ARG A 10 11.12 -15.79 91.18
CA ARG A 10 11.08 -16.36 92.53
C ARG A 10 11.39 -17.86 92.52
N GLU A 11 11.72 -18.40 93.69
CA GLU A 11 12.12 -19.79 93.87
C GLU A 11 10.95 -20.70 93.48
N GLY A 12 11.18 -21.65 92.57
CA GLY A 12 10.14 -22.53 92.02
C GLY A 12 9.28 -21.92 90.89
N ALA A 13 9.59 -20.72 90.39
CA ALA A 13 8.89 -20.13 89.24
C ALA A 13 9.31 -20.77 87.91
N ASP A 14 8.33 -21.00 87.02
CA ASP A 14 8.58 -21.46 85.65
C ASP A 14 9.49 -20.46 84.93
N GLY A 15 10.65 -20.92 84.44
CA GLY A 15 11.61 -20.10 83.66
C GLY A 15 13.02 -20.01 84.20
N ILE A 16 13.29 -20.49 85.41
CA ILE A 16 14.66 -20.60 85.93
C ILE A 16 15.41 -21.66 85.13
N GLY A 17 16.58 -21.30 84.62
CA GLY A 17 17.41 -22.15 83.75
C GLY A 17 17.09 -22.05 82.25
N GLU A 18 16.00 -21.39 81.85
CA GLU A 18 15.76 -21.09 80.44
C GLU A 18 16.81 -20.10 79.92
N LEU A 19 17.26 -20.27 78.68
CA LEU A 19 18.24 -19.36 78.06
C LEU A 19 17.54 -18.12 77.53
N CYS A 20 18.02 -16.93 77.89
CA CYS A 20 17.57 -15.69 77.26
C CYS A 20 17.98 -15.70 75.77
N PRO A 21 17.05 -15.59 74.81
CA PRO A 21 17.38 -15.64 73.37
C PRO A 21 18.26 -14.47 72.87
N ALA A 22 18.46 -13.43 73.67
CA ALA A 22 19.24 -12.26 73.28
C ALA A 22 20.72 -12.36 73.69
N CYS A 23 21.00 -12.92 74.88
CA CYS A 23 22.35 -13.02 75.42
C CYS A 23 22.83 -14.48 75.60
N HIS A 24 21.93 -15.45 75.42
CA HIS A 24 22.15 -16.89 75.60
C HIS A 24 22.65 -17.28 77.00
N LYS A 25 22.38 -16.46 78.03
CA LYS A 25 22.63 -16.79 79.42
C LYS A 25 21.35 -17.34 80.07
N ALA A 26 21.51 -18.29 80.98
CA ALA A 26 20.39 -18.84 81.74
C ALA A 26 19.78 -17.77 82.65
N LEU A 27 18.45 -17.74 82.73
CA LEU A 27 17.72 -16.91 83.66
C LEU A 27 17.85 -17.50 85.07
N ALA A 28 18.34 -16.71 86.02
CA ALA A 28 18.60 -17.15 87.39
C ALA A 28 17.52 -16.65 88.37
N PHE A 29 17.49 -17.27 89.55
CA PHE A 29 16.71 -16.76 90.67
C PHE A 29 17.13 -15.33 91.01
N GLY A 30 16.15 -14.44 91.18
CA GLY A 30 16.37 -13.02 91.47
C GLY A 30 16.59 -12.14 90.23
N ASP A 31 16.70 -12.70 89.02
CA ASP A 31 16.79 -11.91 87.79
C ASP A 31 15.47 -11.17 87.52
N MET A 32 15.57 -9.92 87.05
CA MET A 32 14.44 -9.19 86.47
C MET A 32 14.21 -9.65 85.03
N VAL A 33 13.01 -10.15 84.78
CA VAL A 33 12.62 -10.78 83.52
C VAL A 33 11.37 -10.13 82.97
N ILE A 34 11.34 -9.96 81.64
CA ILE A 34 10.16 -9.56 80.89
C ILE A 34 9.79 -10.72 79.95
N ALA A 35 8.52 -11.11 79.97
CA ALA A 35 7.97 -12.03 78.98
C ALA A 35 7.44 -11.25 77.78
N CYS A 36 7.78 -11.71 76.57
CA CYS A 36 7.23 -11.12 75.35
C CYS A 36 5.70 -11.25 75.37
N PRO A 37 4.92 -10.15 75.23
CA PRO A 37 3.46 -10.23 75.31
C PRO A 37 2.86 -11.13 74.23
N ARG A 38 3.57 -11.34 73.11
CA ARG A 38 3.09 -12.11 71.96
C ARG A 38 3.53 -13.58 71.96
N CYS A 39 4.82 -13.85 72.14
CA CYS A 39 5.33 -15.23 72.07
C CYS A 39 5.67 -15.84 73.44
N LYS A 40 5.44 -15.09 74.53
CA LYS A 40 5.69 -15.48 75.93
C LYS A 40 7.11 -15.93 76.25
N THR A 41 8.05 -15.68 75.34
CA THR A 41 9.46 -16.00 75.55
C THR A 41 10.07 -15.00 76.52
N LYS A 42 10.82 -15.50 77.49
CA LYS A 42 11.39 -14.73 78.60
C LYS A 42 12.74 -14.16 78.22
N HIS A 43 12.97 -12.91 78.61
CA HIS A 43 14.21 -12.19 78.39
C HIS A 43 14.64 -11.49 79.68
N HIS A 44 15.95 -11.33 79.92
CA HIS A 44 16.42 -10.35 80.89
C HIS A 44 15.84 -8.98 80.55
N GLU A 45 15.37 -8.23 81.54
CA GLU A 45 14.79 -6.91 81.36
C GLU A 45 15.70 -6.01 80.50
N ALA A 46 16.99 -5.94 80.84
CA ALA A 46 17.97 -5.15 80.11
C ALA A 46 18.07 -5.57 78.63
N CYS A 47 18.10 -6.87 78.35
CA CYS A 47 18.18 -7.38 76.98
C CYS A 47 16.89 -7.10 76.17
N TRP A 48 15.74 -7.14 76.84
CA TRP A 48 14.45 -6.79 76.23
C TRP A 48 14.40 -5.32 75.84
N HIS A 49 14.81 -4.41 76.72
CA HIS A 49 14.81 -2.97 76.42
C HIS A 49 15.80 -2.59 75.31
N GLU A 50 16.91 -3.31 75.20
CA GLU A 50 17.93 -3.03 74.19
C GLU A 50 17.47 -3.46 72.76
N ARG A 51 16.80 -4.62 72.63
CA ARG A 51 16.60 -5.27 71.31
C ARG A 51 15.19 -5.81 71.05
N GLY A 52 14.28 -5.69 72.01
CA GLY A 52 12.96 -6.33 71.95
C GLY A 52 13.07 -7.86 71.98
N CYS A 53 12.09 -8.55 71.37
CA CYS A 53 12.08 -10.01 71.34
C CYS A 53 13.12 -10.55 70.35
N ALA A 54 14.13 -11.27 70.85
CA ALA A 54 15.16 -11.91 70.02
C ALA A 54 14.78 -13.31 69.49
N ARG A 55 13.53 -13.76 69.68
CA ARG A 55 13.07 -15.05 69.14
C ARG A 55 12.87 -14.96 67.63
N LEU A 56 13.55 -15.84 66.89
CA LEU A 56 13.37 -16.00 65.44
C LEU A 56 11.88 -16.14 65.09
N GLY A 57 11.39 -15.28 64.20
CA GLY A 57 10.00 -15.28 63.74
C GLY A 57 9.02 -14.53 64.65
N CYS A 58 9.46 -13.89 65.74
CA CYS A 58 8.57 -13.02 66.52
C CYS A 58 8.43 -11.65 65.82
N PRO A 59 7.21 -11.12 65.59
CA PRO A 59 7.04 -9.81 64.97
C PRO A 59 7.38 -8.61 65.86
N HIS A 60 7.76 -8.83 67.13
CA HIS A 60 8.18 -7.79 68.09
C HIS A 60 9.73 -7.72 68.21
N VAL A 61 10.45 -8.03 67.14
CA VAL A 61 11.89 -7.77 67.05
C VAL A 61 12.11 -6.26 66.91
N ALA A 62 13.09 -5.67 67.61
CA ALA A 62 13.40 -4.25 67.44
C ALA A 62 13.76 -3.94 65.98
N ALA A 63 13.18 -2.86 65.46
CA ALA A 63 13.34 -2.39 64.08
C ALA A 63 14.82 -2.19 63.66
N SER A 64 15.73 -2.05 64.62
CA SER A 64 17.17 -1.86 64.39
C SER A 64 17.90 -3.06 63.76
N VAL A 65 17.28 -4.24 63.71
CA VAL A 65 17.82 -5.41 62.99
C VAL A 65 17.25 -5.50 61.56
N ILE A 66 16.05 -4.98 61.32
CA ILE A 66 15.39 -4.99 59.99
C ILE A 66 16.03 -3.96 59.04
N GLU A 67 16.61 -2.88 59.57
CA GLU A 67 17.27 -1.84 58.78
C GLU A 67 18.59 -2.31 58.14
N ARG A 68 19.30 -3.26 58.77
CA ARG A 68 20.66 -3.64 58.36
C ARG A 68 20.73 -4.58 57.16
N ASP A 69 19.59 -5.18 56.80
CA ASP A 69 19.49 -6.19 55.73
C ASP A 69 18.62 -5.74 54.55
N ARG A 70 18.28 -4.44 54.49
CA ARG A 70 17.64 -3.88 53.29
C ARG A 70 18.70 -3.53 52.26
N PRO A 71 18.63 -4.08 51.03
CA PRO A 71 19.54 -3.66 49.97
C PRO A 71 19.35 -2.16 49.70
N ARG A 72 20.48 -1.45 49.61
CA ARG A 72 20.51 0.00 49.33
C ARG A 72 20.15 0.22 47.85
N ILE A 73 18.88 0.53 47.59
CA ILE A 73 18.38 0.92 46.26
C ILE A 73 19.08 2.23 45.87
N THR A 74 19.75 2.25 44.72
CA THR A 74 20.43 3.45 44.20
C THR A 74 19.46 4.31 43.40
N ASP A 75 19.75 5.60 43.23
CA ASP A 75 18.88 6.51 42.44
C ASP A 75 18.74 6.08 40.97
N ASP A 76 19.68 5.29 40.43
CA ASP A 76 19.60 4.69 39.08
C ASP A 76 18.54 3.57 39.01
N ASP A 77 18.26 2.89 40.12
CA ASP A 77 17.25 1.84 40.20
C ASP A 77 15.83 2.44 40.26
N ARG A 78 15.66 3.60 40.91
CA ARG A 78 14.38 4.34 40.94
C ARG A 78 13.97 4.90 39.57
N ALA A 79 14.93 5.29 38.73
CA ALA A 79 14.65 5.81 37.40
C ALA A 79 14.07 4.72 36.46
N LYS A 80 14.47 3.46 36.65
CA LYS A 80 13.99 2.32 35.87
C LYS A 80 12.56 1.89 36.24
N GLU A 81 12.09 2.20 37.45
CA GLU A 81 10.76 1.80 37.92
C GLU A 81 9.62 2.62 37.29
N TYR A 82 9.91 3.81 36.75
CA TYR A 82 8.87 4.70 36.21
C TYR A 82 8.58 4.51 34.71
N ILE A 83 9.44 3.80 33.98
CA ILE A 83 9.22 3.48 32.57
C ILE A 83 8.50 2.13 32.49
N LYS A 84 7.18 2.13 32.63
CA LYS A 84 6.39 0.94 32.32
C LYS A 84 6.64 0.57 30.85
N PRO A 85 7.16 -0.63 30.53
CA PRO A 85 7.44 -1.01 29.16
C PRO A 85 6.13 -1.01 28.39
N VAL A 86 6.06 -0.19 27.33
CA VAL A 86 4.92 -0.24 26.40
C VAL A 86 4.76 -1.69 25.91
N PRO A 87 3.53 -2.25 25.97
CA PRO A 87 3.30 -3.61 25.50
C PRO A 87 3.73 -3.74 24.04
N LYS A 88 4.49 -4.79 23.72
CA LYS A 88 5.11 -4.99 22.39
C LYS A 88 4.11 -5.03 21.22
N TRP A 89 2.82 -5.23 21.49
CA TRP A 89 1.75 -5.22 20.49
C TRP A 89 1.30 -3.80 20.07
N VAL A 90 1.47 -2.80 20.94
CA VAL A 90 1.04 -1.40 20.69
C VAL A 90 1.73 -0.77 19.47
N PRO A 91 3.07 -0.86 19.29
CA PRO A 91 3.70 -0.31 18.08
C PRO A 91 3.28 -1.05 16.81
N TRP A 92 2.96 -2.35 16.90
CA TRP A 92 2.45 -3.13 15.77
C TRP A 92 1.03 -2.70 15.38
N THR A 93 0.14 -2.49 16.35
CA THR A 93 -1.23 -2.02 16.06
C THR A 93 -1.26 -0.62 15.48
N VAL A 94 -0.43 0.29 15.99
CA VAL A 94 -0.33 1.65 15.47
C VAL A 94 0.25 1.63 14.05
N GLY A 95 1.31 0.84 13.82
CA GLY A 95 1.88 0.66 12.48
C GLY A 95 0.87 0.08 11.47
N PHE A 96 0.10 -0.92 11.87
CA PHE A 96 -0.90 -1.54 11.00
C PHE A 96 -2.07 -0.59 10.69
N LEU A 97 -2.52 0.19 11.67
CA LEU A 97 -3.60 1.15 11.51
C LEU A 97 -3.17 2.33 10.63
N VAL A 98 -1.95 2.84 10.82
CA VAL A 98 -1.35 3.86 9.94
C VAL A 98 -1.14 3.31 8.52
N PHE A 99 -0.69 2.06 8.37
CA PHE A 99 -0.55 1.40 7.07
C PHE A 99 -1.91 1.26 6.35
N PHE A 100 -2.95 0.82 7.05
CA PHE A 100 -4.30 0.75 6.49
C PHE A 100 -4.90 2.13 6.18
N LEU A 101 -4.57 3.14 6.98
CA LEU A 101 -5.03 4.50 6.74
C LEU A 101 -4.30 5.14 5.55
N LEU A 102 -2.99 4.92 5.41
CA LEU A 102 -2.18 5.48 4.33
C LEU A 102 -2.29 4.71 3.01
N ILE A 103 -2.54 3.40 3.03
CA ILE A 103 -2.60 2.56 1.82
C ILE A 103 -4.03 2.05 1.57
N GLY A 104 -4.72 1.58 2.61
CA GLY A 104 -6.07 1.04 2.49
C GLY A 104 -7.09 2.10 2.07
N VAL A 105 -7.04 3.32 2.64
CA VAL A 105 -7.97 4.42 2.26
C VAL A 105 -7.83 4.85 0.80
N PRO A 106 -6.62 5.15 0.26
CA PRO A 106 -6.52 5.53 -1.15
C PRO A 106 -6.86 4.39 -2.11
N VAL A 107 -6.52 3.14 -1.76
CA VAL A 107 -6.92 1.96 -2.55
C VAL A 107 -8.44 1.81 -2.54
N LEU A 108 -9.09 1.88 -1.38
CA LEU A 108 -10.55 1.82 -1.26
C LEU A 108 -11.22 2.98 -2.01
N ARG A 109 -10.65 4.18 -1.95
CA ARG A 109 -11.15 5.35 -2.67
C ARG A 109 -11.10 5.14 -4.19
N LYS A 110 -10.02 4.53 -4.72
CA LYS A 110 -9.90 4.19 -6.14
C LYS A 110 -11.00 3.24 -6.61
N TYR A 111 -11.42 2.30 -5.77
CA TYR A 111 -12.48 1.33 -6.11
C TYR A 111 -13.90 1.87 -5.89
N VAL A 112 -14.13 2.64 -4.83
CA VAL A 112 -15.48 3.14 -4.45
C VAL A 112 -15.85 4.42 -5.21
N PHE A 113 -14.87 5.23 -5.62
CA PHE A 113 -15.09 6.47 -6.38
C PHE A 113 -14.55 6.36 -7.81
N ALA A 114 -14.45 5.15 -8.36
CA ALA A 114 -14.27 4.98 -9.79
C ALA A 114 -15.46 5.65 -10.49
N ASP A 115 -15.17 6.66 -11.31
CA ASP A 115 -16.19 7.33 -12.10
C ASP A 115 -16.88 6.27 -12.98
N PRO A 116 -18.21 6.10 -12.87
CA PRO A 116 -18.92 4.98 -13.49
C PRO A 116 -19.02 5.08 -15.01
N ARG A 117 -18.60 6.22 -15.59
CA ARG A 117 -18.65 6.44 -17.03
C ARG A 117 -17.65 5.55 -17.75
N PRO A 118 -18.05 4.86 -18.83
CA PRO A 118 -17.13 4.07 -19.63
C PRO A 118 -16.06 4.98 -20.25
N LYS A 119 -14.86 4.43 -20.41
CA LYS A 119 -13.69 5.13 -20.92
C LYS A 119 -13.44 4.75 -22.38
N LEU A 120 -13.41 5.77 -23.24
CA LEU A 120 -12.97 5.68 -24.62
C LEU A 120 -11.51 6.13 -24.70
N THR A 121 -10.63 5.28 -25.21
CA THR A 121 -9.19 5.45 -25.10
C THR A 121 -8.51 5.58 -26.46
N VAL A 122 -7.58 6.52 -26.57
CA VAL A 122 -6.80 6.76 -27.79
C VAL A 122 -5.32 6.67 -27.46
N MET A 123 -4.60 5.73 -28.07
CA MET A 123 -3.18 5.55 -27.81
C MET A 123 -2.30 6.03 -28.96
N ILE A 124 -1.40 6.96 -28.67
CA ILE A 124 -0.43 7.51 -29.62
C ILE A 124 1.00 7.43 -29.08
N PRO A 125 2.04 7.32 -29.92
CA PRO A 125 3.42 7.36 -29.45
C PRO A 125 3.77 8.77 -28.95
N SER A 126 4.61 8.85 -27.91
CA SER A 126 5.09 10.13 -27.38
C SER A 126 5.82 10.96 -28.45
N GLY A 127 5.70 12.29 -28.37
CA GLY A 127 6.26 13.22 -29.38
C GLY A 127 5.40 13.35 -30.65
N THR A 128 4.16 12.88 -30.60
CA THR A 128 3.16 13.07 -31.66
C THR A 128 2.17 14.18 -31.33
N ASP A 129 0.97 14.13 -31.90
CA ASP A 129 -0.04 15.20 -31.90
C ASP A 129 -0.81 15.28 -30.56
N GLU A 130 -0.13 14.99 -29.45
CA GLU A 130 -0.68 14.94 -28.08
C GLU A 130 -1.51 16.17 -27.75
N ALA A 131 -0.99 17.38 -28.02
CA ALA A 131 -1.68 18.62 -27.70
C ALA A 131 -3.00 18.75 -28.49
N VAL A 132 -3.00 18.36 -29.76
CA VAL A 132 -4.19 18.41 -30.62
C VAL A 132 -5.18 17.33 -30.20
N LEU A 133 -4.72 16.10 -29.96
CA LEU A 133 -5.59 15.00 -29.54
C LEU A 133 -6.22 15.24 -28.18
N ASN A 134 -5.48 15.78 -27.21
CA ASN A 134 -6.05 16.15 -25.91
C ASN A 134 -7.11 17.24 -26.08
N LEU A 135 -6.86 18.25 -26.92
CA LEU A 135 -7.86 19.29 -27.20
C LEU A 135 -9.13 18.71 -27.85
N VAL A 136 -8.98 17.79 -28.80
CA VAL A 136 -10.11 17.10 -29.44
C VAL A 136 -10.85 16.21 -28.44
N ALA A 137 -10.13 15.45 -27.62
CA ALA A 137 -10.69 14.60 -26.58
C ALA A 137 -11.50 15.42 -25.56
N ASP A 138 -10.94 16.53 -25.08
CA ASP A 138 -11.61 17.45 -24.14
C ASP A 138 -12.87 18.04 -24.76
N ARG A 139 -12.79 18.46 -26.02
CA ARG A 139 -13.94 19.02 -26.75
C ARG A 139 -15.02 17.97 -26.95
N TYR A 140 -14.66 16.76 -27.36
CA TYR A 140 -15.61 15.67 -27.57
C TYR A 140 -16.26 15.22 -26.24
N ALA A 141 -15.48 15.12 -25.16
CA ALA A 141 -15.99 14.81 -23.82
C ALA A 141 -16.91 15.91 -23.26
N ALA A 142 -16.69 17.17 -23.61
CA ALA A 142 -17.58 18.27 -23.21
C ALA A 142 -18.99 18.15 -23.84
N PHE A 143 -19.09 17.59 -25.05
CA PHE A 143 -20.38 17.33 -25.71
C PHE A 143 -20.98 15.97 -25.34
N ASN A 144 -20.18 14.99 -24.90
CA ASN A 144 -20.60 13.64 -24.54
C ASN A 144 -20.33 13.37 -23.06
N THR A 145 -21.23 13.84 -22.20
CA THR A 145 -21.04 13.79 -20.74
C THR A 145 -21.17 12.39 -20.13
N ASP A 146 -21.67 11.43 -20.90
CA ASP A 146 -21.90 10.03 -20.55
C ASP A 146 -20.61 9.18 -20.60
N ILE A 147 -19.55 9.66 -21.25
CA ILE A 147 -18.29 8.95 -21.43
C ILE A 147 -17.10 9.77 -20.94
N GLN A 148 -15.97 9.11 -20.73
CA GLN A 148 -14.67 9.76 -20.57
C GLN A 148 -13.82 9.47 -21.80
N VAL A 149 -13.03 10.45 -22.25
CA VAL A 149 -12.02 10.23 -23.27
C VAL A 149 -10.63 10.35 -22.64
N GLU A 150 -9.77 9.37 -22.86
CA GLU A 150 -8.41 9.35 -22.33
C GLU A 150 -7.39 9.14 -23.45
N VAL A 151 -6.44 10.07 -23.59
CA VAL A 151 -5.31 9.94 -24.51
C VAL A 151 -4.15 9.29 -23.79
N ILE A 152 -3.78 8.08 -24.21
CA ILE A 152 -2.70 7.29 -23.64
C ILE A 152 -1.43 7.55 -24.43
N LEU A 153 -0.43 8.13 -23.77
CA LEU A 153 0.90 8.27 -24.35
C LEU A 153 1.68 6.96 -24.23
N GLY A 154 1.97 6.37 -25.38
CA GLY A 154 2.89 5.26 -25.50
C GLY A 154 4.35 5.73 -25.50
N PRO A 155 5.29 4.86 -25.10
CA PRO A 155 6.71 5.15 -25.25
C PRO A 155 7.06 5.34 -26.75
N PRO A 156 8.13 6.08 -27.08
CA PRO A 156 8.51 6.32 -28.48
C PRO A 156 9.12 5.06 -29.12
N GLY A 157 9.06 4.99 -30.46
CA GLY A 157 9.69 3.93 -31.27
C GLY A 157 9.07 2.54 -31.04
N ASP A 158 9.89 1.50 -31.14
CA ASP A 158 9.44 0.09 -31.08
C ASP A 158 8.79 -0.30 -29.75
N LEU A 159 9.10 0.43 -28.68
CA LEU A 159 8.47 0.23 -27.37
C LEU A 159 6.96 0.51 -27.42
N TYR A 160 6.51 1.39 -28.31
CA TYR A 160 5.10 1.65 -28.55
C TYR A 160 4.40 0.36 -28.95
N LEU A 161 4.92 -0.28 -30.01
CA LEU A 161 4.36 -1.50 -30.58
C LEU A 161 4.38 -2.63 -29.55
N GLN A 162 5.49 -2.80 -28.83
CA GLN A 162 5.60 -3.82 -27.78
C GLN A 162 4.50 -3.66 -26.71
N LYS A 163 4.29 -2.44 -26.22
CA LYS A 163 3.23 -2.16 -25.24
C LYS A 163 1.84 -2.45 -25.81
N LEU A 164 1.58 -2.01 -27.05
CA LEU A 164 0.30 -2.27 -27.72
C LEU A 164 0.04 -3.77 -27.91
N MET A 165 1.04 -4.55 -28.32
CA MET A 165 0.91 -6.00 -28.51
C MET A 165 0.59 -6.73 -27.20
N ILE A 166 1.19 -6.29 -26.08
CA ILE A 166 0.86 -6.83 -24.75
C ILE A 166 -0.62 -6.58 -24.42
N MET A 167 -1.12 -5.36 -24.68
CA MET A 167 -2.51 -5.00 -24.40
C MET A 167 -3.50 -5.75 -25.30
N ILE A 168 -3.21 -5.91 -26.60
CA ILE A 168 -4.01 -6.73 -27.52
C ILE A 168 -4.03 -8.19 -27.07
N GLY A 169 -2.88 -8.75 -26.69
CA GLY A 169 -2.80 -10.12 -26.16
C GLY A 169 -3.62 -10.31 -24.88
N ALA A 170 -3.70 -9.27 -24.03
CA ALA A 170 -4.53 -9.23 -22.84
C ALA A 170 -6.02 -8.94 -23.11
N ARG A 171 -6.40 -8.65 -24.37
CA ARG A 171 -7.74 -8.18 -24.77
C ARG A 171 -8.18 -6.90 -24.06
N ASP A 172 -7.22 -6.04 -23.75
CA ASP A 172 -7.40 -4.76 -23.05
C ASP A 172 -6.70 -3.64 -23.85
N ALA A 173 -6.79 -3.72 -25.18
CA ALA A 173 -6.20 -2.74 -26.07
C ALA A 173 -7.00 -1.43 -26.04
N PRO A 174 -6.35 -0.28 -26.32
CA PRO A 174 -7.04 0.98 -26.48
C PRO A 174 -8.05 0.93 -27.64
N ASP A 175 -9.11 1.70 -27.55
CA ASP A 175 -10.19 1.71 -28.55
C ASP A 175 -9.69 2.20 -29.90
N ILE A 176 -8.88 3.26 -29.90
CA ILE A 176 -8.21 3.81 -31.08
C ILE A 176 -6.71 3.76 -30.86
N PHE A 177 -5.96 3.31 -31.86
CA PHE A 177 -4.50 3.35 -31.84
C PHE A 177 -3.92 3.59 -33.23
N VAL A 178 -2.65 3.97 -33.27
CA VAL A 178 -1.95 4.33 -34.51
C VAL A 178 -0.73 3.46 -34.75
N LEU A 179 -0.54 3.00 -35.98
CA LEU A 179 0.64 2.22 -36.37
C LEU A 179 1.19 2.62 -37.73
N PRO A 180 2.50 2.46 -37.98
CA PRO A 180 3.01 2.53 -39.33
C PRO A 180 2.40 1.43 -40.21
N TYR A 181 2.44 1.64 -41.53
CA TYR A 181 1.72 0.80 -42.48
C TYR A 181 2.05 -0.72 -42.38
N PRO A 182 3.32 -1.16 -42.25
CA PRO A 182 3.61 -2.59 -42.20
C PRO A 182 2.98 -3.29 -40.99
N GLU A 183 3.05 -2.67 -39.81
CA GLU A 183 2.48 -3.21 -38.58
C GLU A 183 0.95 -3.19 -38.65
N PHE A 184 0.37 -2.10 -39.16
CA PHE A 184 -1.08 -1.99 -39.40
C PHE A 184 -1.56 -3.12 -40.32
N ALA A 185 -0.93 -3.30 -41.48
CA ALA A 185 -1.32 -4.31 -42.46
C ALA A 185 -1.24 -5.74 -41.90
N ASN A 186 -0.19 -6.04 -41.13
CA ASN A 186 -0.03 -7.33 -40.47
C ASN A 186 -1.13 -7.60 -39.43
N LEU A 187 -1.49 -6.60 -38.63
CA LEU A 187 -2.55 -6.72 -37.64
C LEU A 187 -3.95 -6.79 -38.25
N ALA A 188 -4.18 -6.13 -39.38
CA ALA A 188 -5.42 -6.23 -40.14
C ALA A 188 -5.66 -7.64 -40.66
N VAL A 189 -4.63 -8.30 -41.22
CA VAL A 189 -4.72 -9.72 -41.62
C VAL A 189 -4.99 -10.63 -40.42
N GLN A 190 -4.55 -10.25 -39.21
CA GLN A 190 -4.81 -11.01 -37.98
C GLN A 190 -6.18 -10.71 -37.36
N GLY A 191 -6.99 -9.81 -37.96
CA GLY A 191 -8.31 -9.44 -37.45
C GLY A 191 -8.27 -8.61 -36.17
N ALA A 192 -7.21 -7.83 -35.96
CA ALA A 192 -7.08 -7.00 -34.76
C ALA A 192 -7.93 -5.71 -34.80
N TYR A 193 -8.49 -5.37 -35.96
CA TYR A 193 -9.24 -4.12 -36.18
C TYR A 193 -10.72 -4.36 -36.40
N HIS A 194 -11.51 -3.37 -36.01
CA HIS A 194 -12.92 -3.24 -36.37
C HIS A 194 -13.06 -2.94 -37.86
N ASP A 195 -14.12 -3.47 -38.48
CA ASP A 195 -14.45 -3.18 -39.88
C ASP A 195 -15.03 -1.77 -40.01
N LEU A 196 -14.34 -0.91 -40.77
CA LEU A 196 -14.72 0.48 -41.00
C LEU A 196 -15.42 0.67 -42.35
N SER A 197 -15.72 -0.39 -43.10
CA SER A 197 -16.21 -0.29 -44.48
C SER A 197 -17.52 0.48 -44.59
N GLU A 198 -18.43 0.28 -43.63
CA GLU A 198 -19.70 1.03 -43.56
C GLU A 198 -19.45 2.52 -43.27
N TRP A 199 -18.61 2.82 -42.28
CA TRP A 199 -18.26 4.19 -41.90
C TRP A 199 -17.53 4.94 -43.03
N VAL A 200 -16.57 4.30 -43.70
CA VAL A 200 -15.87 4.88 -44.86
C VAL A 200 -16.85 5.23 -45.98
N ALA A 201 -17.84 4.37 -46.22
CA ALA A 201 -18.87 4.61 -47.23
C ALA A 201 -19.82 5.77 -46.86
N SER A 202 -20.11 5.97 -45.56
CA SER A 202 -20.99 7.03 -45.08
C SER A 202 -20.33 8.40 -44.89
N ASN A 203 -19.00 8.45 -44.78
CA ASN A 203 -18.24 9.67 -44.42
C ASN A 203 -17.24 10.14 -45.50
N PRO A 204 -17.66 10.32 -46.77
CA PRO A 204 -16.74 10.70 -47.85
C PRO A 204 -16.17 12.12 -47.69
N GLU A 205 -16.89 13.03 -47.03
CA GLU A 205 -16.42 14.42 -46.81
C GLU A 205 -15.21 14.45 -45.86
N SER A 206 -15.25 13.70 -44.76
CA SER A 206 -14.15 13.60 -43.79
C SER A 206 -12.87 13.00 -44.36
N LEU A 207 -13.00 12.20 -45.42
CA LEU A 207 -11.89 11.49 -46.07
C LEU A 207 -11.37 12.20 -47.33
N ARG A 208 -12.05 13.27 -47.79
CA ARG A 208 -11.74 13.96 -49.06
C ARG A 208 -10.32 14.52 -49.06
N ASP A 209 -9.91 15.12 -47.95
CA ASP A 209 -8.64 15.86 -47.86
C ASP A 209 -7.45 14.95 -47.52
N LEU A 210 -7.68 13.64 -47.35
CA LEU A 210 -6.62 12.68 -47.07
C LEU A 210 -5.87 12.27 -48.35
N PRO A 211 -4.56 11.97 -48.26
CA PRO A 211 -3.81 11.44 -49.39
C PRO A 211 -4.43 10.13 -49.89
N GLN A 212 -5.02 10.16 -51.10
CA GLN A 212 -5.87 9.08 -51.60
C GLN A 212 -5.14 7.73 -51.73
N GLU A 213 -3.86 7.75 -52.13
CA GLU A 213 -3.05 6.52 -52.20
C GLU A 213 -2.86 5.85 -50.83
N ARG A 214 -2.69 6.67 -49.78
CA ARG A 214 -2.59 6.19 -48.40
C ARG A 214 -3.95 5.77 -47.88
N LEU A 215 -5.02 6.47 -48.27
CA LEU A 215 -6.37 6.07 -47.91
C LEU A 215 -6.65 4.66 -48.42
N LEU A 216 -6.39 4.37 -49.70
CA LEU A 216 -6.58 3.03 -50.28
C LEU A 216 -5.80 1.92 -49.56
N ARG A 217 -4.63 2.23 -48.97
CA ARG A 217 -3.86 1.29 -48.15
C ARG A 217 -4.49 0.96 -46.79
N GLY A 218 -5.48 1.75 -46.35
CA GLY A 218 -6.34 1.42 -45.21
C GLY A 218 -7.24 0.20 -45.47
N GLN A 219 -7.38 -0.19 -46.73
CA GLN A 219 -8.09 -1.40 -47.15
C GLN A 219 -7.12 -2.59 -47.22
N VAL A 220 -7.45 -3.67 -46.50
CA VAL A 220 -6.67 -4.91 -46.45
C VAL A 220 -7.60 -6.06 -46.79
N GLN A 221 -7.25 -6.85 -47.82
CA GLN A 221 -8.10 -7.95 -48.32
C GLN A 221 -9.55 -7.53 -48.68
N GLY A 222 -9.72 -6.29 -49.17
CA GLY A 222 -11.03 -5.76 -49.58
C GLY A 222 -11.87 -5.15 -48.46
N VAL A 223 -11.41 -5.20 -47.21
CA VAL A 223 -12.11 -4.63 -46.04
C VAL A 223 -11.34 -3.42 -45.54
N TRP A 224 -12.06 -2.36 -45.15
CA TRP A 224 -11.45 -1.15 -44.58
C TRP A 224 -11.21 -1.34 -43.08
N TYR A 225 -9.95 -1.24 -42.64
CA TYR A 225 -9.59 -1.42 -41.23
C TYR A 225 -8.97 -0.18 -40.60
N GLY A 226 -8.59 0.81 -41.40
CA GLY A 226 -7.95 2.01 -40.89
C GLY A 226 -7.96 3.17 -41.86
N VAL A 227 -7.59 4.33 -41.32
CA VAL A 227 -7.55 5.61 -42.02
C VAL A 227 -6.16 6.21 -41.83
N PRO A 228 -5.51 6.72 -42.89
CA PRO A 228 -4.19 7.31 -42.75
C PRO A 228 -4.24 8.57 -41.88
N HIS A 229 -3.21 8.74 -41.07
CA HIS A 229 -2.99 9.99 -40.36
C HIS A 229 -2.69 11.12 -41.38
N PRO A 230 -3.35 12.29 -41.29
CA PRO A 230 -3.24 13.34 -42.30
C PRO A 230 -1.82 13.88 -42.52
N GLY A 231 -1.05 14.03 -41.43
CA GLY A 231 0.31 14.59 -41.46
C GLY A 231 1.45 13.66 -41.07
N ARG A 232 1.22 12.34 -40.92
CA ARG A 232 2.25 11.40 -40.43
C ARG A 232 2.13 10.02 -41.09
N PRO A 233 3.24 9.26 -41.23
CA PRO A 233 3.24 7.93 -41.84
C PRO A 233 2.68 6.85 -40.90
N LEU A 234 1.49 7.11 -40.38
CA LEU A 234 0.74 6.28 -39.43
C LEU A 234 -0.69 6.07 -39.94
N TYR A 235 -1.33 5.02 -39.48
CA TYR A 235 -2.73 4.66 -39.73
C TYR A 235 -3.46 4.54 -38.42
N PHE A 236 -4.57 5.25 -38.28
CA PHE A 236 -5.53 5.04 -37.22
C PHE A 236 -6.30 3.75 -37.48
N GLY A 237 -6.51 2.96 -36.43
CA GLY A 237 -7.43 1.83 -36.45
C GLY A 237 -8.18 1.72 -35.13
N ILE A 238 -9.34 1.09 -35.20
CA ILE A 238 -10.19 0.84 -34.03
C ILE A 238 -10.05 -0.62 -33.64
N TYR A 239 -9.87 -0.91 -32.35
CA TYR A 239 -9.69 -2.28 -31.87
C TYR A 239 -10.94 -3.15 -32.15
N ALA A 240 -10.74 -4.34 -32.70
CA ALA A 240 -11.83 -5.25 -33.08
C ALA A 240 -12.78 -5.60 -31.92
N ALA A 241 -12.25 -5.72 -30.70
CA ALA A 241 -13.02 -6.08 -29.51
C ALA A 241 -13.44 -4.85 -28.66
N SER A 242 -13.30 -3.63 -29.19
CA SER A 242 -13.80 -2.44 -28.49
C SER A 242 -15.32 -2.53 -28.32
N SER A 243 -15.79 -2.35 -27.09
CA SER A 243 -17.23 -2.23 -26.78
C SER A 243 -17.83 -0.88 -27.19
N MET A 244 -17.00 0.06 -27.64
CA MET A 244 -17.36 1.44 -27.95
C MET A 244 -17.03 1.79 -29.42
N ALA A 245 -17.01 0.80 -30.32
CA ALA A 245 -16.57 0.97 -31.70
C ALA A 245 -17.31 2.12 -32.44
N GLU A 246 -18.64 2.25 -32.25
CA GLU A 246 -19.42 3.34 -32.85
C GLU A 246 -18.94 4.72 -32.36
N ARG A 247 -18.80 4.90 -31.04
CA ARG A 247 -18.24 6.13 -30.45
C ARG A 247 -16.79 6.37 -30.86
N ALA A 248 -16.01 5.31 -31.03
CA ALA A 248 -14.64 5.39 -31.52
C ALA A 248 -14.60 5.91 -32.97
N THR A 249 -15.56 5.53 -33.83
CA THR A 249 -15.64 6.09 -35.19
C THR A 249 -16.02 7.56 -35.20
N GLU A 250 -16.92 8.01 -34.31
CA GLU A 250 -17.26 9.43 -34.15
C GLU A 250 -16.05 10.25 -33.67
N LEU A 251 -15.30 9.72 -32.69
CA LEU A 251 -14.10 10.37 -32.20
C LEU A 251 -12.99 10.38 -33.27
N LEU A 252 -12.85 9.29 -34.05
CA LEU A 252 -11.90 9.21 -35.15
C LEU A 252 -12.17 10.30 -36.20
N ASP A 253 -13.44 10.55 -36.54
CA ASP A 253 -13.84 11.63 -37.44
C ASP A 253 -13.40 13.00 -36.91
N ALA A 254 -13.66 13.27 -35.62
CA ALA A 254 -13.23 14.50 -34.96
C ALA A 254 -11.70 14.66 -34.91
N ILE A 255 -10.96 13.56 -34.73
CA ILE A 255 -9.49 13.55 -34.73
C ILE A 255 -8.97 13.90 -36.13
N ILE A 256 -9.47 13.24 -37.18
CA ILE A 256 -9.03 13.46 -38.56
C ILE A 256 -9.26 14.91 -38.97
N ALA A 257 -10.45 15.46 -38.68
CA ALA A 257 -10.80 16.83 -39.02
C ALA A 257 -9.96 17.90 -38.30
N ALA A 258 -9.36 17.56 -37.16
CA ALA A 258 -8.57 18.50 -36.35
C ALA A 258 -7.06 18.47 -36.66
N LEU A 259 -6.57 17.40 -37.29
CA LEU A 259 -5.15 17.20 -37.53
C LEU A 259 -4.68 17.93 -38.79
N PRO A 260 -3.46 18.49 -38.78
CA PRO A 260 -2.90 19.15 -39.96
C PRO A 260 -2.62 18.12 -41.06
N VAL A 261 -3.04 18.44 -42.29
CA VAL A 261 -2.76 17.65 -43.48
C VAL A 261 -1.36 17.99 -44.01
N ASP A 262 -0.55 16.97 -44.28
CA ASP A 262 0.70 17.11 -45.04
C ASP A 262 0.68 16.14 -46.22
N GLU A 263 0.58 16.71 -47.42
CA GLU A 263 0.48 15.97 -48.69
C GLU A 263 1.77 15.23 -49.05
N ASN A 264 2.91 15.59 -48.44
CA ASN A 264 4.23 15.00 -48.77
C ASN A 264 4.60 13.83 -47.86
N VAL A 265 3.66 13.35 -47.05
CA VAL A 265 3.89 12.23 -46.14
C VAL A 265 3.89 10.93 -46.91
N GLU A 266 5.03 10.25 -46.92
CA GLU A 266 5.17 8.93 -47.51
C GLU A 266 5.32 7.84 -46.43
N ASP A 267 4.62 6.73 -46.61
CA ASP A 267 4.81 5.55 -45.77
C ASP A 267 6.17 4.92 -46.10
N ARG A 268 7.05 4.77 -45.10
CA ARG A 268 8.38 4.17 -45.29
C ARG A 268 8.32 2.69 -44.96
N PHE A 269 8.43 1.83 -45.96
CA PHE A 269 8.52 0.39 -45.77
C PHE A 269 9.29 -0.31 -46.88
N THR A 270 9.85 -1.47 -46.57
CA THR A 270 10.38 -2.41 -47.55
C THR A 270 9.33 -3.47 -47.86
N PRO A 271 9.22 -3.95 -49.12
CA PRO A 271 8.22 -4.95 -49.49
C PRO A 271 8.21 -6.14 -48.53
N ASN A 272 9.37 -6.65 -48.12
CA ASN A 272 9.52 -7.83 -47.22
C ASN A 272 8.89 -7.68 -45.81
N GLN A 273 8.45 -6.49 -45.41
CA GLN A 273 7.78 -6.25 -44.12
C GLN A 273 6.26 -6.44 -44.18
N LEU A 274 5.69 -6.56 -45.38
CA LEU A 274 4.26 -6.75 -45.59
C LEU A 274 3.88 -8.25 -45.47
N PRO A 275 2.63 -8.55 -45.08
CA PRO A 275 2.17 -9.92 -45.02
C PRO A 275 2.17 -10.57 -46.43
N PRO A 276 2.52 -11.87 -46.55
CA PRO A 276 2.56 -12.61 -47.81
C PRO A 276 1.30 -12.51 -48.66
N THR A 277 0.15 -12.35 -47.99
CA THR A 277 -1.17 -12.28 -48.58
C THR A 277 -1.44 -10.97 -49.31
N LEU A 278 -0.64 -9.92 -49.08
CA LEU A 278 -0.78 -8.62 -49.74
C LEU A 278 0.09 -8.45 -50.98
N TYR A 279 1.03 -9.37 -51.27
CA TYR A 279 1.79 -9.34 -52.53
C TYR A 279 0.98 -9.81 -53.74
N VAL A 280 -0.23 -10.31 -53.54
CA VAL A 280 -1.12 -10.76 -54.61
C VAL A 280 -2.12 -9.65 -54.92
N VAL A 281 -1.63 -8.56 -55.50
CA VAL A 281 -2.48 -7.71 -56.35
C VAL A 281 -2.12 -8.06 -57.79
N PRO A 282 -2.82 -9.01 -58.44
CA PRO A 282 -2.64 -9.20 -59.87
C PRO A 282 -3.36 -8.03 -60.58
N GLY A 283 -2.58 -7.14 -61.20
CA GLY A 283 -3.12 -6.13 -62.11
C GLY A 283 -2.74 -4.69 -61.77
N TRP A 284 -1.44 -4.41 -61.78
CA TRP A 284 -0.91 -3.23 -62.45
C TRP A 284 0.20 -3.70 -63.40
#